data_AF-A0A1G0Y4H4-F1
#
_entry.id   AF-A0A1G0Y4H4-F1
#
_cell.length_a   1.000
_cell.length_b   1.000
_cell.length_c   1.000
_cell.angle_alpha   90.00
_cell.angle_beta   90.00
_cell.angle_gamma   90.00
#
_symmetry.space_group_name_H-M   'P 1'
#
loop_
_entity.id
_entity.type
_entity.pdbx_description
1 polymer ?
#
loop_
_entity_poly.entity_id
_entity_poly.type
_entity_poly.pdbx_seq_one_letter_code
_entity_poly.pdbx_strand_id
1 'polypeptide(L)'
;MPIPVFNAGQGEPDAPSYIVGKDGFYLKKRTPLYECTVKVPELPDYPEVKENVNWTATKLPWALIESTLEFFRAVYMKYQGEAIVLITHDSGIWDISVPKQIVQSAHLKYKSVDKVTPAGTIHSHCNMGAFFSGTDDNDVASFDGLHIVLGRISQPFPEIASAVYINGRMFECRPQDIISDMPGHTNGKAKRHPWLKHVKPAEKEFPFNEHDHELDFPGRDAEFGNRIIEMEEF
;
A
#
# COMPACT_ATOMS: atom_id res chain seq x y z
N MET A 1 0.06 -37.57 -16.70
CA MET A 1 -0.95 -37.16 -15.70
C MET A 1 -0.19 -36.62 -14.50
N PRO A 2 -0.59 -35.47 -13.93
CA PRO A 2 0.08 -34.93 -12.74
C PRO A 2 -0.01 -35.93 -11.59
N ILE A 3 1.03 -35.98 -10.76
CA ILE A 3 1.04 -36.77 -9.52
C ILE A 3 -0.09 -36.23 -8.62
N PRO A 4 -1.00 -37.09 -8.11
CA PRO A 4 -2.12 -36.63 -7.30
C PRO A 4 -1.67 -36.03 -5.96
N VAL A 5 -2.44 -35.06 -5.44
CA VAL A 5 -2.20 -34.39 -4.16
C VAL A 5 -3.30 -34.78 -3.16
N PHE A 6 -2.90 -35.13 -1.93
CA PHE A 6 -3.80 -35.47 -0.83
C PHE A 6 -3.47 -34.62 0.40
N ASN A 7 -4.46 -34.35 1.26
CA ASN A 7 -4.20 -33.78 2.58
C ASN A 7 -3.70 -34.86 3.53
N ALA A 8 -2.77 -34.52 4.43
CA ALA A 8 -2.33 -35.44 5.48
C ALA A 8 -3.54 -35.96 6.28
N GLY A 9 -3.63 -37.28 6.44
CA GLY A 9 -4.74 -37.95 7.11
C GLY A 9 -5.93 -38.32 6.21
N GLN A 10 -5.97 -37.87 4.95
CA GLN A 10 -6.98 -38.31 3.98
C GLN A 10 -6.53 -39.57 3.23
N GLY A 11 -6.60 -40.70 3.93
CA GLY A 11 -6.32 -42.03 3.36
C GLY A 11 -4.85 -42.28 2.99
N GLU A 12 -4.53 -43.52 2.65
CA GLU A 12 -3.22 -43.90 2.12
C GLU A 12 -3.32 -44.10 0.61
N PRO A 13 -2.69 -43.24 -0.21
CA PRO A 13 -2.75 -43.44 -1.65
C PRO A 13 -1.90 -44.64 -2.08
N ASP A 14 -2.47 -45.48 -2.96
CA ASP A 14 -1.82 -46.69 -3.52
C ASP A 14 -0.74 -46.37 -4.57
N ALA A 15 -0.72 -45.13 -5.08
CA ALA A 15 0.21 -44.66 -6.10
C ALA A 15 1.13 -43.54 -5.56
N PRO A 16 2.30 -43.28 -6.19
CA PRO A 16 3.11 -42.11 -5.87
C PRO A 16 2.27 -40.84 -5.86
N SER A 17 2.36 -40.08 -4.77
CA SER A 17 1.46 -38.97 -4.49
C SER A 17 2.16 -37.87 -3.70
N TYR A 18 1.72 -36.63 -3.86
CA TYR A 18 2.07 -35.54 -2.98
C TYR A 18 1.11 -35.48 -1.79
N ILE A 19 1.64 -35.20 -0.60
CA ILE A 19 0.89 -35.04 0.63
C ILE A 19 1.09 -33.61 1.15
N VAL A 20 0.00 -32.89 1.40
CA VAL A 20 0.00 -31.58 2.05
C VAL A 20 0.01 -31.79 3.57
N GLY A 21 1.13 -31.44 4.21
CA GLY A 21 1.31 -31.48 5.65
C GLY A 21 1.22 -30.09 6.29
N LYS A 22 1.31 -30.05 7.62
CA LYS A 22 1.26 -28.80 8.40
C LYS A 22 2.28 -27.76 7.96
N ASP A 23 3.46 -28.21 7.55
CA ASP A 23 4.65 -27.38 7.31
C ASP A 23 5.17 -27.47 5.86
N GLY A 24 4.31 -27.90 4.92
CA GLY A 24 4.60 -27.90 3.50
C GLY A 24 4.21 -29.20 2.79
N PHE A 25 4.92 -29.48 1.69
CA PHE A 25 4.62 -30.59 0.80
C PHE A 25 5.55 -31.77 1.02
N TYR A 26 5.04 -32.97 0.79
CA TYR A 26 5.76 -34.22 0.93
C TYR A 26 5.49 -35.12 -0.27
N LEU A 27 6.48 -35.89 -0.72
CA LEU A 27 6.33 -36.90 -1.74
C LEU A 27 6.29 -38.28 -1.08
N LYS A 28 5.16 -38.97 -1.22
CA LYS A 28 4.96 -40.35 -0.80
C LYS A 28 5.18 -41.29 -1.97
N LYS A 29 6.04 -42.29 -1.80
CA LYS A 29 6.30 -43.34 -2.79
C LYS A 29 6.30 -44.70 -2.11
N ARG A 30 5.66 -45.67 -2.75
CA ARG A 30 5.75 -47.08 -2.40
C ARG A 30 6.44 -47.82 -3.55
N THR A 31 7.45 -48.59 -3.21
CA THR A 31 8.19 -49.48 -4.12
C THR A 31 8.20 -50.90 -3.51
N PRO A 32 8.61 -51.93 -4.25
CA PRO A 32 8.80 -53.27 -3.67
C PRO A 32 9.85 -53.32 -2.55
N LEU A 33 10.76 -52.35 -2.49
CA LEU A 33 11.86 -52.31 -1.53
C LEU A 33 11.58 -51.45 -0.30
N TYR A 34 10.79 -50.38 -0.46
CA TYR A 34 10.54 -49.42 0.60
C TYR A 34 9.29 -48.59 0.33
N GLU A 35 8.74 -48.06 1.42
CA GLU A 35 7.83 -46.93 1.41
C GLU A 35 8.52 -45.73 2.04
N CYS A 36 8.38 -44.56 1.44
CA CYS A 36 8.96 -43.33 1.95
C CYS A 36 7.97 -42.17 1.84
N THR A 37 8.13 -41.22 2.76
CA THR A 37 7.50 -39.90 2.72
C THR A 37 8.59 -38.89 3.00
N VAL A 38 8.91 -38.05 2.03
CA VAL A 38 10.02 -37.09 2.12
C VAL A 38 9.51 -35.68 1.84
N LYS A 39 9.99 -34.70 2.59
CA LYS A 39 9.64 -33.30 2.36
C LYS A 39 10.17 -32.84 1.01
N VAL A 40 9.37 -32.12 0.25
CA VAL A 40 9.76 -31.52 -1.02
C VAL A 40 9.54 -30.01 -0.95
N PRO A 41 10.41 -29.20 -1.59
CA PRO A 41 10.31 -27.75 -1.51
C PRO A 41 9.11 -27.20 -2.27
N GLU A 42 8.69 -27.86 -3.35
CA GLU A 42 7.65 -27.39 -4.27
C GLU A 42 6.97 -28.55 -5.01
N LEU A 43 5.92 -28.22 -5.77
CA LEU A 43 5.17 -29.14 -6.61
C LEU A 43 5.39 -28.76 -8.09
N PRO A 44 6.44 -29.26 -8.77
CA PRO A 44 6.85 -28.77 -10.10
C PRO A 44 5.82 -28.99 -11.22
N ASP A 45 4.94 -29.97 -11.05
CA ASP A 45 3.87 -30.26 -12.03
C ASP A 45 2.66 -29.32 -11.90
N TYR A 46 2.65 -28.44 -10.88
CA TYR A 46 1.55 -27.53 -10.60
C TYR A 46 1.86 -26.12 -11.13
N PRO A 47 0.85 -25.40 -11.65
CA PRO A 47 1.05 -24.04 -12.14
C PRO A 47 1.42 -23.10 -10.99
N GLU A 48 2.26 -22.12 -11.30
CA GLU A 48 2.56 -21.01 -10.39
C GLU A 48 1.28 -20.23 -10.08
N VAL A 49 1.03 -19.96 -8.80
CA VAL A 49 -0.05 -19.09 -8.33
C VAL A 49 0.56 -17.83 -7.74
N LYS A 50 0.19 -16.68 -8.31
CA LYS A 50 0.61 -15.38 -7.79
C LYS A 50 -0.37 -14.89 -6.75
N GLU A 51 0.18 -14.38 -5.65
CA GLU A 51 -0.60 -13.70 -4.62
C GLU A 51 -1.31 -12.49 -5.24
N ASN A 52 -2.62 -12.43 -5.07
CA ASN A 52 -3.44 -11.33 -5.57
C ASN A 52 -4.69 -11.17 -4.73
N VAL A 53 -5.23 -9.95 -4.73
CA VAL A 53 -6.57 -9.63 -4.23
C VAL A 53 -7.36 -9.07 -5.39
N ASN A 54 -8.49 -9.73 -5.69
CA ASN A 54 -9.47 -9.21 -6.65
C ASN A 54 -10.64 -8.62 -5.88
N TRP A 55 -10.89 -7.32 -6.07
CA TRP A 55 -12.02 -6.65 -5.44
C TRP A 55 -13.33 -7.08 -6.11
N THR A 56 -14.18 -7.79 -5.38
CA THR A 56 -15.46 -8.32 -5.88
C THR A 56 -16.69 -7.68 -5.24
N ALA A 57 -16.50 -6.93 -4.15
CA ALA A 57 -17.58 -6.23 -3.47
C ALA A 57 -18.03 -5.00 -4.25
N THR A 58 -19.22 -4.49 -3.93
CA THR A 58 -19.63 -3.16 -4.36
C THR A 58 -18.58 -2.15 -3.86
N LYS A 59 -18.34 -1.09 -4.63
CA LYS A 59 -17.43 -0.03 -4.17
C LYS A 59 -18.05 0.70 -2.98
N LEU A 60 -17.19 1.12 -2.06
CA LEU A 60 -17.54 1.96 -0.91
C LEU A 60 -18.02 3.34 -1.43
N PRO A 61 -19.22 3.80 -1.08
CA PRO A 61 -19.70 5.12 -1.51
C PRO A 61 -18.83 6.28 -0.98
N TRP A 62 -18.48 7.24 -1.84
CA TRP A 62 -17.74 8.44 -1.42
C TRP A 62 -18.41 9.20 -0.27
N ALA A 63 -19.75 9.21 -0.22
CA ALA A 63 -20.50 9.85 0.86
C ALA A 63 -20.14 9.31 2.27
N LEU A 64 -19.74 8.04 2.38
CA LEU A 64 -19.25 7.45 3.63
C LEU A 64 -17.84 7.98 3.98
N ILE A 65 -16.99 8.17 2.98
CA ILE A 65 -15.67 8.80 3.16
C ILE A 65 -15.84 10.26 3.59
N GLU A 66 -16.77 11.01 2.99
CA GLU A 66 -17.06 12.39 3.37
C GLU A 66 -17.55 12.49 4.82
N SER A 67 -18.52 11.65 5.19
CA SER A 67 -19.04 11.61 6.57
C SER A 67 -17.94 11.28 7.57
N THR A 68 -17.07 10.32 7.23
CA THR A 68 -15.88 9.99 8.04
C THR A 68 -14.92 11.16 8.15
N LEU A 69 -14.65 11.85 7.03
CA LEU A 69 -13.75 13.00 6.98
C LEU A 69 -14.26 14.17 7.83
N GLU A 70 -15.57 14.45 7.80
CA GLU A 70 -16.19 15.47 8.64
C GLU A 70 -16.02 15.15 10.13
N PHE A 71 -16.25 13.89 10.52
CA PHE A 71 -15.99 13.43 11.88
C PHE A 71 -14.52 13.60 12.27
N PHE A 72 -13.58 13.18 11.42
CA PHE A 72 -12.16 13.32 11.69
C PHE A 72 -11.72 14.79 11.80
N ARG A 73 -12.23 15.67 10.94
CA ARG A 73 -12.00 17.12 11.06
C ARG A 73 -12.51 17.67 12.39
N ALA A 74 -13.70 17.25 12.83
CA ALA A 74 -14.26 17.67 14.12
C ALA A 74 -13.39 17.19 15.30
N VAL A 75 -12.91 15.94 15.27
CA VAL A 75 -11.97 15.42 16.28
C VAL A 75 -10.66 16.19 16.27
N TYR A 76 -10.08 16.39 15.10
CA TYR A 76 -8.82 17.11 14.95
C TYR A 76 -8.93 18.55 15.44
N MET A 77 -9.98 19.28 15.06
CA MET A 77 -10.22 20.65 15.54
C MET A 77 -10.33 20.73 17.07
N LYS A 78 -10.94 19.72 17.69
CA LYS A 78 -11.17 19.73 19.14
C LYS A 78 -9.97 19.22 19.96
N TYR A 79 -9.26 18.23 19.46
CA TYR A 79 -8.28 17.48 20.25
C TYR A 79 -6.90 17.35 19.60
N GLN A 80 -6.73 17.79 18.35
CA GLN A 80 -5.48 17.64 17.57
C GLN A 80 -4.97 16.19 17.57
N GLY A 81 -5.90 15.23 17.49
CA GLY A 81 -5.65 13.80 17.58
C GLY A 81 -6.23 13.04 16.41
N GLU A 82 -5.69 11.84 16.20
CA GLU A 82 -6.18 10.88 15.21
C GLU A 82 -7.49 10.26 15.68
N ALA A 83 -8.28 9.78 14.72
CA ALA A 83 -9.54 9.09 14.94
C ALA A 83 -9.67 7.90 14.00
N ILE A 84 -10.45 6.90 14.42
CA ILE A 84 -10.76 5.70 13.66
C ILE A 84 -12.26 5.46 13.58
N VAL A 85 -12.68 4.85 12.48
CA VAL A 85 -14.00 4.25 12.32
C VAL A 85 -13.86 2.84 11.76
N LEU A 86 -14.86 2.01 12.04
CA LEU A 86 -14.95 0.64 11.54
C LEU A 86 -15.85 0.62 10.30
N ILE A 87 -15.36 0.00 9.23
CA ILE A 87 -16.16 -0.25 8.04
C ILE A 87 -16.97 -1.52 8.29
N THR A 88 -18.25 -1.50 7.97
CA THR A 88 -19.12 -2.68 8.00
C THR A 88 -19.72 -2.94 6.64
N HIS A 89 -19.91 -4.21 6.31
CA HIS A 89 -20.52 -4.62 5.06
C HIS A 89 -21.49 -5.76 5.33
N ASP A 90 -22.79 -5.51 5.12
CA ASP A 90 -23.83 -6.52 5.22
C ASP A 90 -24.61 -6.55 3.92
N SER A 91 -24.72 -7.75 3.33
CA SER A 91 -25.58 -8.01 2.17
C SER A 91 -25.39 -7.03 1.00
N GLY A 92 -24.16 -6.56 0.76
CA GLY A 92 -23.82 -5.64 -0.34
C GLY A 92 -23.89 -4.15 0.02
N ILE A 93 -24.27 -3.83 1.26
CA ILE A 93 -24.45 -2.47 1.76
C ILE A 93 -23.30 -2.13 2.70
N TRP A 94 -22.63 -1.01 2.41
CA TRP A 94 -21.59 -0.45 3.25
C TRP A 94 -22.17 0.51 4.29
N ASP A 95 -21.62 0.47 5.50
CA ASP A 95 -21.92 1.41 6.57
C ASP A 95 -20.69 1.62 7.46
N ILE A 96 -20.75 2.61 8.35
CA ILE A 96 -19.67 3.00 9.26
C ILE A 96 -20.14 2.90 10.71
N SER A 97 -19.31 2.28 11.56
CA SER A 97 -19.50 2.25 13.00
C SER A 97 -18.36 2.97 13.71
N VAL A 98 -18.68 3.90 14.61
CA VAL A 98 -17.69 4.66 15.37
C VAL A 98 -17.49 4.02 16.75
N PRO A 99 -16.35 3.37 17.03
CA PRO A 99 -16.10 2.76 18.33
C PRO A 99 -15.76 3.84 19.37
N LYS A 100 -15.95 3.50 20.66
CA LYS A 100 -15.39 4.30 21.75
C LYS A 100 -13.86 4.25 21.65
N GLN A 101 -13.24 5.42 21.61
CA GLN A 101 -11.81 5.59 21.35
C GLN A 101 -11.19 6.70 22.21
N ILE A 102 -9.90 6.53 22.53
CA ILE A 102 -9.05 7.54 23.17
C ILE A 102 -8.12 8.07 22.08
N VAL A 103 -8.23 9.36 21.80
CA VAL A 103 -7.53 10.04 20.72
C VAL A 103 -6.23 10.67 21.23
N GLN A 104 -5.13 10.46 20.51
CA GLN A 104 -3.85 11.15 20.70
C GLN A 104 -3.27 11.49 19.31
N SER A 105 -2.25 12.34 19.27
CA SER A 105 -1.73 12.92 18.02
C SER A 105 -1.01 11.92 17.10
N ALA A 106 -0.60 10.75 17.59
CA ALA A 106 0.12 9.73 16.82
C ALA A 106 -0.16 8.30 17.33
N HIS A 107 -1.22 8.14 18.13
CA HIS A 107 -1.60 6.85 18.69
C HIS A 107 -3.08 6.86 19.01
N LEU A 108 -3.74 5.74 18.73
CA LEU A 108 -5.15 5.60 18.97
C LEU A 108 -5.44 4.27 19.66
N LYS A 109 -6.26 4.32 20.70
CA LYS A 109 -6.77 3.12 21.37
C LYS A 109 -8.28 3.08 21.26
N TYR A 110 -8.83 2.02 20.71
CA TYR A 110 -10.27 1.82 20.62
C TYR A 110 -10.66 0.45 21.16
N LYS A 111 -11.90 0.34 21.64
CA LYS A 111 -12.51 -0.96 21.93
C LYS A 111 -13.52 -1.26 20.83
N SER A 112 -13.31 -2.38 20.14
CA SER A 112 -14.31 -2.89 19.21
C SER A 112 -15.63 -3.10 19.94
N VAL A 113 -16.74 -2.83 19.25
CA VAL A 113 -18.08 -3.03 19.82
C VAL A 113 -18.46 -4.49 19.58
N ASP A 114 -18.75 -5.24 20.64
CA ASP A 114 -18.99 -6.70 20.65
C ASP A 114 -20.06 -7.24 19.67
N LYS A 115 -20.78 -6.36 18.95
CA LYS A 115 -21.91 -6.70 18.08
C LYS A 115 -21.65 -6.47 16.59
N VAL A 116 -20.49 -5.93 16.22
CA VAL A 116 -20.19 -5.57 14.83
C VAL A 116 -18.99 -6.39 14.37
N THR A 117 -19.14 -7.11 13.26
CA THR A 117 -18.01 -7.75 12.56
C THR A 117 -17.50 -6.75 11.51
N PRO A 118 -16.41 -6.02 11.78
CA PRO A 118 -15.92 -5.03 10.84
C PRO A 118 -15.34 -5.72 9.61
N ALA A 119 -15.62 -5.15 8.44
CA ALA A 119 -15.00 -5.51 7.16
C ALA A 119 -13.67 -4.77 6.93
N GLY A 120 -13.32 -3.84 7.83
CA GLY A 120 -12.17 -2.97 7.66
C GLY A 120 -12.13 -1.79 8.63
N THR A 121 -11.16 -0.89 8.45
CA THR A 121 -11.04 0.36 9.19
C THR A 121 -10.77 1.55 8.28
N ILE A 122 -11.15 2.74 8.77
CA ILE A 122 -10.64 4.00 8.26
C ILE A 122 -10.05 4.76 9.44
N HIS A 123 -8.82 5.25 9.34
CA HIS A 123 -8.25 6.16 10.34
C HIS A 123 -7.65 7.40 9.71
N SER A 124 -7.41 8.42 10.53
CA SER A 124 -6.84 9.70 10.09
C SER A 124 -5.40 9.86 10.55
N HIS A 125 -4.58 10.44 9.67
CA HIS A 125 -3.22 10.92 9.96
C HIS A 125 -3.20 12.43 10.23
N CYS A 126 -4.33 13.01 10.65
CA CYS A 126 -4.47 14.46 10.82
C CYS A 126 -3.95 15.25 9.59
N ASN A 127 -2.96 16.12 9.78
CA ASN A 127 -2.38 16.91 8.70
C ASN A 127 -1.13 16.28 8.05
N MET A 128 -0.77 15.05 8.44
CA MET A 128 0.29 14.26 7.80
C MET A 128 -0.24 13.59 6.53
N GLY A 129 0.68 13.13 5.68
CA GLY A 129 0.32 12.39 4.45
C GLY A 129 -0.39 11.07 4.75
N ALA A 130 -1.16 10.57 3.78
CA ALA A 130 -1.78 9.26 3.87
C ALA A 130 -0.78 8.17 3.46
N PHE A 131 -0.41 7.30 4.40
CA PHE A 131 0.45 6.14 4.16
C PHE A 131 0.23 5.10 5.26
N PHE A 132 0.56 3.84 5.02
CA PHE A 132 0.60 2.83 6.08
C PHE A 132 1.97 2.90 6.76
N SER A 133 2.02 3.23 8.05
CA SER A 133 3.25 3.25 8.83
C SER A 133 3.52 1.88 9.48
N GLY A 134 4.77 1.62 9.91
CA GLY A 134 5.09 0.37 10.62
C GLY A 134 4.38 0.19 11.98
N THR A 135 3.83 1.27 12.55
CA THR A 135 2.96 1.19 13.73
C THR A 135 1.56 0.72 13.35
N ASP A 136 1.02 1.24 12.24
CA ASP A 136 -0.25 0.77 11.68
C ASP A 136 -0.15 -0.70 11.25
N ASP A 137 0.98 -1.11 10.67
CA ASP A 137 1.18 -2.49 10.23
C ASP A 137 1.03 -3.50 11.39
N ASN A 138 1.48 -3.20 12.61
CA ASN A 138 1.35 -4.13 13.74
C ASN A 138 -0.07 -4.21 14.30
N ASP A 139 -0.80 -3.09 14.31
CA ASP A 139 -2.18 -3.04 14.80
C ASP A 139 -3.16 -3.63 13.76
N VAL A 140 -2.80 -3.55 12.47
CA VAL A 140 -3.65 -3.96 11.33
C VAL A 140 -3.28 -5.35 10.79
N ALA A 141 -2.04 -5.84 10.94
CA ALA A 141 -1.63 -7.14 10.40
C ALA A 141 -2.42 -8.34 10.94
N SER A 142 -3.06 -8.20 12.10
CA SER A 142 -3.93 -9.24 12.68
C SER A 142 -5.40 -9.09 12.32
N PHE A 143 -5.77 -8.01 11.62
CA PHE A 143 -7.13 -7.75 11.19
C PHE A 143 -7.23 -7.86 9.67
N ASP A 144 -7.83 -8.96 9.21
CA ASP A 144 -8.12 -9.15 7.79
C ASP A 144 -9.27 -8.23 7.35
N GLY A 145 -9.04 -7.42 6.32
CA GLY A 145 -10.05 -6.48 5.84
C GLY A 145 -9.52 -5.35 4.97
N LEU A 146 -10.42 -4.43 4.62
CA LEU A 146 -10.10 -3.19 3.92
C LEU A 146 -9.64 -2.12 4.90
N HIS A 147 -8.47 -1.53 4.66
CA HIS A 147 -7.94 -0.45 5.50
C HIS A 147 -7.72 0.80 4.65
N ILE A 148 -8.16 1.94 5.17
CA ILE A 148 -8.04 3.24 4.52
C ILE A 148 -7.43 4.24 5.50
N VAL A 149 -6.45 5.01 5.02
CA VAL A 149 -5.86 6.12 5.78
C VAL A 149 -6.25 7.43 5.10
N LEU A 150 -6.81 8.35 5.89
CA LEU A 150 -7.11 9.72 5.45
C LEU A 150 -6.03 10.67 6.00
N GLY A 151 -5.22 11.21 5.09
CA GLY A 151 -4.18 12.19 5.38
C GLY A 151 -4.57 13.59 4.94
N ARG A 152 -3.81 14.59 5.41
CA ARG A 152 -3.97 16.02 5.05
C ARG A 152 -5.41 16.49 5.18
N ILE A 153 -6.11 16.05 6.23
CA ILE A 153 -7.57 16.22 6.37
C ILE A 153 -8.01 17.69 6.50
N SER A 154 -7.08 18.60 6.78
CA SER A 154 -7.34 20.05 6.79
C SER A 154 -7.52 20.65 5.39
N GLN A 155 -7.03 19.97 4.34
CA GLN A 155 -7.20 20.40 2.96
C GLN A 155 -8.61 20.09 2.46
N PRO A 156 -9.12 20.80 1.42
CA PRO A 156 -10.44 20.54 0.85
C PRO A 156 -10.65 19.07 0.45
N PHE A 157 -9.63 18.47 -0.17
CA PHE A 157 -9.60 17.04 -0.51
C PHE A 157 -8.51 16.35 0.34
N PRO A 158 -8.84 15.26 1.04
CA PRO A 158 -7.85 14.50 1.79
C PRO A 158 -6.99 13.68 0.84
N GLU A 159 -5.81 13.29 1.33
CA GLU A 159 -5.08 12.17 0.74
C GLU A 159 -5.66 10.85 1.23
N ILE A 160 -5.65 9.85 0.36
CA ILE A 160 -6.26 8.54 0.62
C ILE A 160 -5.25 7.48 0.25
N ALA A 161 -4.84 6.70 1.24
CA ALA A 161 -4.14 5.44 1.04
C ALA A 161 -5.11 4.30 1.35
N SER A 162 -5.08 3.23 0.57
CA SER A 162 -5.97 2.08 0.77
C SER A 162 -5.26 0.78 0.49
N ALA A 163 -5.53 -0.23 1.32
CA ALA A 163 -4.98 -1.56 1.16
C ALA A 163 -5.93 -2.61 1.75
N VAL A 164 -5.82 -3.84 1.26
CA VAL A 164 -6.44 -5.01 1.89
C VAL A 164 -5.37 -5.78 2.63
N TYR A 165 -5.61 -6.05 3.91
CA TYR A 165 -4.78 -6.95 4.70
C TYR A 165 -5.45 -8.32 4.73
N ILE A 166 -4.68 -9.37 4.47
CA ILE A 166 -5.12 -10.76 4.59
C ILE A 166 -3.96 -11.62 5.08
N ASN A 167 -4.15 -12.30 6.21
CA ASN A 167 -3.15 -13.19 6.80
C ASN A 167 -1.76 -12.51 6.95
N GLY A 168 -1.75 -11.27 7.47
CA GLY A 168 -0.55 -10.47 7.67
C GLY A 168 0.12 -9.95 6.39
N ARG A 169 -0.54 -10.04 5.23
CA ARG A 169 -0.04 -9.51 3.96
C ARG A 169 -0.85 -8.33 3.49
N MET A 170 -0.17 -7.27 3.09
CA MET A 170 -0.77 -6.05 2.56
C MET A 170 -0.84 -6.09 1.04
N PHE A 171 -2.02 -5.81 0.49
CA PHE A 171 -2.25 -5.60 -0.94
C PHE A 171 -2.74 -4.17 -1.16
N GLU A 172 -1.85 -3.32 -1.68
CA GLU A 172 -2.21 -1.92 -1.98
C GLU A 172 -3.33 -1.88 -3.03
N CYS A 173 -4.34 -1.07 -2.75
CA CYS A 173 -5.48 -0.86 -3.62
C CYS A 173 -5.51 0.59 -4.05
N ARG A 174 -5.79 0.86 -5.33
CA ARG A 174 -6.03 2.24 -5.76
C ARG A 174 -7.39 2.68 -5.21
N PRO A 175 -7.52 3.88 -4.62
CA PRO A 175 -8.79 4.35 -4.08
C PRO A 175 -9.95 4.28 -5.07
N GLN A 176 -9.69 4.52 -6.37
CA GLN A 176 -10.73 4.50 -7.40
C GLN A 176 -11.25 3.10 -7.73
N ASP A 177 -10.50 2.04 -7.40
CA ASP A 177 -10.94 0.67 -7.62
C ASP A 177 -11.93 0.22 -6.53
N ILE A 178 -11.88 0.84 -5.36
CA ILE A 178 -12.64 0.43 -4.17
C ILE A 178 -13.67 1.46 -3.70
N ILE A 179 -13.56 2.74 -4.11
CA ILE A 179 -14.48 3.81 -3.73
C ILE A 179 -15.24 4.30 -4.98
N SER A 180 -16.57 4.44 -4.89
CA SER A 180 -17.41 5.00 -5.96
C SER A 180 -17.54 6.52 -5.82
N ASP A 181 -17.86 7.19 -6.92
CA ASP A 181 -18.29 8.61 -6.92
C ASP A 181 -17.25 9.61 -6.38
N MET A 182 -15.96 9.26 -6.42
CA MET A 182 -14.88 10.14 -6.00
C MET A 182 -14.83 11.45 -6.81
N PRO A 183 -14.65 12.61 -6.15
CA PRO A 183 -14.54 13.91 -6.81
C PRO A 183 -13.29 13.98 -7.70
N GLY A 184 -13.41 14.68 -8.83
CA GLY A 184 -12.30 14.82 -9.80
C GLY A 184 -12.04 13.58 -10.66
N HIS A 185 -12.72 12.46 -10.41
CA HIS A 185 -12.59 11.24 -11.20
C HIS A 185 -13.78 11.08 -12.15
N THR A 186 -13.82 11.90 -13.20
CA THR A 186 -14.75 11.65 -14.30
C THR A 186 -14.23 10.45 -15.09
N ASN A 187 -15.02 9.37 -15.21
CA ASN A 187 -14.81 8.29 -16.19
C ASN A 187 -14.79 8.76 -17.67
N GLY A 188 -14.86 10.07 -17.92
CA GLY A 188 -14.73 10.67 -19.24
C GLY A 188 -13.29 11.05 -19.50
N LYS A 189 -12.76 10.59 -20.64
CA LYS A 189 -11.60 11.17 -21.35
C LYS A 189 -11.44 12.64 -20.93
N ALA A 190 -10.32 12.98 -20.29
CA ALA A 190 -10.06 14.33 -19.82
C ALA A 190 -10.46 15.33 -20.90
N LYS A 191 -11.61 16.00 -20.73
CA LYS A 191 -12.05 17.02 -21.68
C LYS A 191 -10.99 18.10 -21.57
N ARG A 192 -10.18 18.27 -22.62
CA ARG A 192 -9.25 19.40 -22.72
C ARG A 192 -10.03 20.65 -22.36
N HIS A 193 -9.62 21.33 -21.29
CA HIS A 193 -10.32 22.51 -20.82
C HIS A 193 -10.42 23.50 -21.99
N PRO A 194 -11.59 24.05 -22.32
CA PRO A 194 -11.77 24.88 -23.51
C PRO A 194 -10.87 26.13 -23.50
N TRP A 195 -10.33 26.51 -22.33
CA TRP A 195 -9.38 27.60 -22.20
C TRP A 195 -7.90 27.21 -22.38
N LEU A 196 -7.54 25.93 -22.43
CA LEU A 196 -6.17 25.51 -22.76
C LEU A 196 -5.74 26.02 -24.14
N LYS A 197 -6.69 26.27 -25.06
CA LYS A 197 -6.41 26.91 -26.35
C LYS A 197 -5.85 28.34 -26.22
N HIS A 198 -6.05 28.99 -25.07
CA HIS A 198 -5.59 30.35 -24.80
C HIS A 198 -4.25 30.39 -24.06
N VAL A 199 -3.71 29.24 -23.65
CA VAL A 199 -2.44 29.14 -22.94
C VAL A 199 -1.40 28.57 -23.90
N LYS A 200 -0.28 29.26 -24.05
CA LYS A 200 0.93 28.73 -24.69
C LYS A 200 2.02 28.65 -23.62
N PRO A 201 2.82 27.58 -23.59
CA PRO A 201 4.00 27.58 -22.73
C PRO A 201 4.90 28.76 -23.14
N ALA A 202 5.52 29.42 -22.15
CA ALA A 202 6.62 30.32 -22.44
C ALA A 202 7.71 29.54 -23.20
N GLU A 203 8.35 30.18 -24.17
CA GLU A 203 9.56 29.61 -24.76
C GLU A 203 10.56 29.36 -23.63
N LYS A 204 11.07 28.12 -23.54
CA LYS A 204 12.13 27.81 -22.60
C LYS A 204 13.38 28.51 -23.10
N GLU A 205 13.65 29.71 -22.60
CA GLU A 205 15.02 30.21 -22.55
C GLU A 205 15.75 29.37 -21.50
N PHE A 206 16.42 28.31 -21.95
CA PHE A 206 17.42 27.66 -21.12
C PHE A 206 18.54 28.68 -20.87
N PRO A 207 18.86 29.06 -19.63
CA PRO A 207 19.87 30.07 -19.34
C PRO A 207 21.31 29.58 -19.57
N PHE A 208 21.50 28.48 -20.30
CA PHE A 208 22.80 27.97 -20.71
C PHE A 208 22.82 27.88 -22.23
N ASN A 209 23.45 28.87 -22.85
CA ASN A 209 23.81 28.81 -24.25
C ASN A 209 25.01 27.86 -24.35
N GLU A 210 24.96 26.85 -25.23
CA GLU A 210 26.10 25.94 -25.49
C GLU A 210 27.33 26.67 -26.07
N HIS A 211 27.25 28.00 -26.23
CA HIS A 211 28.34 28.90 -26.62
C HIS A 211 29.01 29.65 -25.45
N ASP A 212 28.63 29.43 -24.19
CA ASP A 212 29.37 29.95 -23.02
C ASP A 212 30.63 29.11 -22.68
N HIS A 213 31.24 28.48 -23.69
CA HIS A 213 32.60 27.94 -23.62
C HIS A 213 33.60 29.00 -24.07
N GLU A 214 33.67 30.12 -23.35
CA GLU A 214 34.85 30.98 -23.33
C GLU A 214 34.83 31.75 -22.00
N LEU A 215 34.99 30.99 -20.91
CA LEU A 215 35.59 31.55 -19.71
C LEU A 215 37.03 31.87 -20.06
N ASP A 216 37.28 33.17 -20.23
CA ASP A 216 38.57 33.80 -20.45
C ASP A 216 39.50 33.45 -19.28
N PHE A 217 40.26 32.36 -19.41
CA PHE A 217 41.32 32.00 -18.48
C PHE A 217 42.48 32.97 -18.74
N PRO A 218 42.88 33.82 -17.77
CA PRO A 218 43.97 34.75 -18.00
C PRO A 218 45.27 33.98 -18.24
N GLY A 219 45.80 34.20 -19.44
CA GLY A 219 47.16 33.97 -19.94
C GLY A 219 48.12 33.16 -19.10
N ARG A 220 48.51 32.00 -19.63
CA ARG A 220 49.86 31.48 -19.46
C ARG A 220 50.70 32.08 -20.59
N ASP A 221 51.68 32.92 -20.25
CA ASP A 221 53.07 32.80 -20.74
C ASP A 221 53.98 33.90 -20.17
N ALA A 222 55.20 33.47 -19.83
CA ALA A 222 56.37 34.20 -19.32
C ALA A 222 56.31 34.60 -17.83
N GLU A 223 57.25 34.30 -16.93
CA GLU A 223 58.61 33.79 -17.05
C GLU A 223 59.17 33.56 -15.62
N PHE A 224 60.22 32.74 -15.50
CA PHE A 224 61.17 32.60 -14.37
C PHE A 224 60.76 32.00 -13.01
N GLY A 225 61.45 30.89 -12.69
CA GLY A 225 62.23 30.85 -11.44
C GLY A 225 62.01 29.64 -10.53
N ASN A 226 62.93 28.68 -10.58
CA ASN A 226 63.18 27.69 -9.53
C ASN A 226 63.13 28.32 -8.13
N ARG A 227 62.40 27.70 -7.19
CA ARG A 227 62.88 27.44 -5.82
C ARG A 227 62.03 26.37 -5.12
N ILE A 228 62.76 25.60 -4.33
CA ILE A 228 62.40 24.39 -3.59
C ILE A 228 61.77 24.81 -2.23
N ILE A 229 61.18 23.82 -1.54
CA ILE A 229 60.90 23.69 -0.08
C ILE A 229 59.71 24.56 0.41
N GLU A 230 58.79 24.14 1.28
CA GLU A 230 58.76 23.12 2.35
C GLU A 230 57.31 22.89 2.80
N MET A 231 57.07 21.81 3.54
CA MET A 231 55.79 21.46 4.20
C MET A 231 55.49 22.41 5.36
N GLU A 232 54.22 22.58 5.71
CA GLU A 232 53.82 22.66 7.13
C GLU A 232 52.35 22.27 7.33
N GLU A 233 52.14 21.51 8.41
CA GLU A 233 50.91 20.97 8.95
C GLU A 233 49.95 22.07 9.43
N PHE A 234 48.65 21.79 9.43
CA PHE A 234 47.76 21.84 10.62
C PHE A 234 46.45 21.10 10.32
#